data_AF-A0A1Q3SYP5-F1
#
_entry.id   AF-A0A1Q3SYP5-F1
#
_cell.length_a   1.000
_cell.length_b   1.000
_cell.length_c   1.000
_cell.angle_alpha   90.00
_cell.angle_beta   90.00
_cell.angle_gamma   90.00
#
_symmetry.space_group_name_H-M   'P 1'
#
loop_
_entity.id
_entity.type
_entity.pdbx_description
1 polymer ?
#
loop_
_entity_poly.entity_id
_entity_poly.type
_entity_poly.pdbx_seq_one_letter_code
_entity_poly.pdbx_strand_id
1 'polypeptide(L)'
;MNVKKQLNWLIVAVLALGLGALLVGPTTTRTANAADDSQFFPETGHTVSGKFLTYWRNNGGLAAFGYPITDATQQPDAENGQVYLTQWFERNSFQLHPEFAGTKYEVELGLLGKRLTSNRIQNDPSFQPTTPKQNYYFFPQTKHNVDSRFYAYWQQNGSLDRLGYPIDEAQQETDPATGKVYLVQWFERARMEYHPEYAGTKYEVELGLLGNEIQYSAPDKLMHLFYQSINNKTFEQAYNYWDTPTTSLPAYNDWVNGYANTSAVSLVTGPFQVGAAAGNRYAWVPVVINSTQTDGSHQVFYGCYLTHKVAIEPDTVWGISQAKIQQDNSGASTQTLLNNAAASCPNS
;
A
#
# COMPACT_ATOMS: atom_id res chain seq x y z
N MET A 1 -22.83 72.14 34.19
CA MET A 1 -23.35 71.47 32.98
C MET A 1 -23.12 69.98 33.13
N ASN A 2 -24.21 69.21 33.01
CA ASN A 2 -24.36 67.75 32.95
C ASN A 2 -23.88 66.91 34.16
N VAL A 3 -24.75 66.52 35.12
CA VAL A 3 -25.84 65.49 35.07
C VAL A 3 -25.19 64.09 35.14
N LYS A 4 -25.34 63.22 36.15
CA LYS A 4 -26.46 62.81 37.04
C LYS A 4 -25.84 62.19 38.32
N LYS A 5 -26.30 62.54 39.54
CA LYS A 5 -27.37 61.90 40.34
C LYS A 5 -27.13 60.39 40.58
N GLN A 6 -27.24 59.82 41.78
CA GLN A 6 -27.54 60.26 43.15
C GLN A 6 -27.24 59.05 44.08
N LEU A 7 -26.71 59.31 45.28
CA LEU A 7 -27.08 58.78 46.62
C LEU A 7 -27.62 57.32 46.71
N ASN A 8 -27.20 56.40 47.60
CA ASN A 8 -26.98 56.55 49.04
C ASN A 8 -26.47 55.23 49.72
N TRP A 9 -25.48 55.34 50.64
CA TRP A 9 -25.46 54.81 52.04
C TRP A 9 -25.16 53.29 52.23
N LEU A 10 -24.33 52.76 53.13
CA LEU A 10 -23.64 53.17 54.38
C LEU A 10 -22.42 52.23 54.65
N ILE A 11 -21.35 52.80 55.22
CA ILE A 11 -20.52 52.44 56.42
C ILE A 11 -19.92 51.01 56.63
N VAL A 12 -18.69 51.05 57.18
CA VAL A 12 -17.94 50.14 58.10
C VAL A 12 -16.94 49.23 57.39
N ALA A 13 -15.65 49.55 57.29
CA ALA A 13 -14.59 49.69 58.31
C ALA A 13 -14.02 48.37 58.86
N VAL A 14 -12.68 48.39 58.94
CA VAL A 14 -11.77 47.61 59.80
C VAL A 14 -11.06 46.40 59.18
N LEU A 15 -9.88 46.71 58.67
CA LEU A 15 -8.66 45.92 58.74
C LEU A 15 -8.32 45.49 60.17
N ALA A 16 -7.96 44.22 60.37
CA ALA A 16 -6.98 43.82 61.36
C ALA A 16 -6.31 42.50 60.93
N LEU A 17 -4.98 42.52 61.02
CA LEU A 17 -4.01 41.51 60.61
C LEU A 17 -3.88 40.36 61.61
N GLY A 18 -3.59 39.17 61.09
CA GLY A 18 -2.60 38.25 61.67
C GLY A 18 -3.11 36.92 62.22
N LEU A 19 -2.87 35.82 61.50
CA LEU A 19 -1.89 34.76 61.85
C LEU A 19 -1.94 33.65 60.80
N GLY A 20 -0.77 33.13 60.42
CA GLY A 20 -0.56 32.25 59.28
C GLY A 20 -1.19 30.87 59.41
N ALA A 21 -2.01 30.51 58.43
CA ALA A 21 -2.27 29.13 58.05
C ALA A 21 -1.36 28.80 56.86
N LEU A 22 -0.49 27.78 57.00
CA LEU A 22 0.09 27.12 55.83
C LEU A 22 -1.07 26.48 55.06
N LEU A 23 -1.52 27.15 53.99
CA LEU A 23 -2.34 26.53 52.97
C LEU A 23 -1.43 25.56 52.20
N VAL A 24 -1.45 24.28 52.60
CA VAL A 24 -1.10 23.19 51.69
C VAL A 24 -2.18 23.21 50.61
N GLY A 25 -1.93 23.97 49.54
CA GLY A 25 -2.73 23.84 48.33
C GLY A 25 -2.67 22.39 47.87
N PRO A 26 -3.75 21.83 47.29
CA PRO A 26 -3.64 20.53 46.66
C PRO A 26 -2.53 20.64 45.62
N THR A 27 -1.41 19.96 45.86
CA THR A 27 -0.50 19.58 44.79
C THR A 27 -1.34 18.74 43.86
N THR A 28 -1.86 19.35 42.80
CA THR A 28 -2.11 18.64 41.56
C THR A 28 -0.75 18.05 41.17
N THR A 29 -0.51 16.82 41.62
CA THR A 29 0.39 15.93 40.91
C THR A 29 -0.16 15.86 39.51
N ARG A 30 0.35 16.72 38.64
CA ARG A 30 0.33 16.49 37.21
C ARG A 30 1.07 15.17 37.08
N THR A 31 0.32 14.08 36.98
CA THR A 31 0.88 12.84 36.45
C THR A 31 1.56 13.25 35.16
N ALA A 32 2.89 13.27 35.17
CA ALA A 32 3.63 13.22 33.94
C ALA A 32 3.10 11.95 33.28
N ASN A 33 2.22 12.10 32.29
CA ASN A 33 1.91 11.01 31.39
C ASN A 33 3.29 10.48 30.98
N ALA A 34 3.58 9.22 31.29
CA ALA A 34 4.75 8.56 30.73
C ALA A 34 4.70 8.89 29.24
N ALA A 35 5.68 9.64 28.75
CA ALA A 35 5.76 9.92 27.33
C ALA A 35 5.74 8.55 26.67
N ASP A 36 4.70 8.25 25.89
CA ASP A 36 4.61 6.98 25.19
C ASP A 36 5.93 6.80 24.44
N ASP A 37 6.64 5.72 24.75
CA ASP A 37 7.97 5.44 24.23
C ASP A 37 7.97 5.64 22.71
N SER A 38 8.93 6.38 22.19
CA SER A 38 8.95 6.80 20.78
C SER A 38 10.33 6.61 20.17
N GLN A 39 10.34 6.26 18.89
CA GLN A 39 11.56 6.06 18.13
C GLN A 39 11.44 6.78 16.79
N PHE A 40 12.34 7.74 16.57
CA PHE A 40 12.51 8.42 15.28
C PHE A 40 13.42 7.59 14.38
N PHE A 41 13.02 7.43 13.12
CA PHE A 41 13.77 6.71 12.10
C PHE A 41 14.32 7.72 11.07
N PRO A 42 15.60 8.14 11.18
CA PRO A 42 16.17 9.14 10.28
C PRO A 42 16.18 8.71 8.81
N GLU A 43 16.12 7.41 8.53
CA GLU A 43 16.09 6.85 7.17
C GLU A 43 14.84 7.26 6.39
N THR A 44 13.71 7.42 7.08
CA THR A 44 12.42 7.77 6.45
C THR A 44 11.84 9.09 6.99
N GLY A 45 12.38 9.62 8.08
CA GLY A 45 11.90 10.85 8.71
C GLY A 45 10.62 10.68 9.54
N HIS A 46 10.22 9.44 9.84
CA HIS A 46 8.98 9.13 10.58
C HIS A 46 9.25 8.65 12.00
N THR A 47 8.25 8.81 12.87
CA THR A 47 8.32 8.37 14.27
C THR A 47 7.31 7.26 14.54
N VAL A 48 7.73 6.21 15.24
CA VAL A 48 6.82 5.19 15.78
C VAL A 48 6.77 5.33 17.29
N SER A 49 5.56 5.37 17.86
CA SER A 49 5.35 5.63 19.28
C SER A 49 4.40 4.62 19.95
N GLY A 50 4.50 4.52 21.27
CA GLY A 50 3.57 3.81 22.14
C GLY A 50 3.34 2.34 21.77
N LYS A 51 2.07 1.99 21.60
CA LYS A 51 1.63 0.61 21.30
C LYS A 51 2.19 0.07 19.99
N PHE A 52 2.30 0.92 18.96
CA PHE A 52 2.90 0.53 17.69
C PHE A 52 4.39 0.26 17.82
N LEU A 53 5.13 1.08 18.58
CA LEU A 53 6.56 0.82 18.80
C LEU A 53 6.78 -0.47 19.59
N THR A 54 5.96 -0.68 20.62
CA THR A 54 5.98 -1.91 21.42
C THR A 54 5.69 -3.13 20.55
N TYR A 55 4.65 -3.07 19.72
CA TYR A 55 4.31 -4.16 18.81
C TYR A 55 5.42 -4.42 17.79
N TRP A 56 5.94 -3.38 17.16
CA TRP A 56 7.03 -3.48 16.17
C TRP A 56 8.24 -4.21 16.76
N ARG A 57 8.71 -3.79 17.94
CA ARG A 57 9.87 -4.39 18.62
C ARG A 57 9.64 -5.85 19.00
N ASN A 58 8.45 -6.17 19.50
CA ASN A 58 8.14 -7.51 19.98
C ASN A 58 7.86 -8.51 18.84
N ASN A 59 7.56 -8.03 17.64
CA ASN A 59 7.14 -8.86 16.51
C ASN A 59 8.16 -8.89 15.36
N GLY A 60 9.44 -8.70 15.65
CA GLY A 60 10.55 -8.89 14.69
C GLY A 60 11.10 -7.61 14.06
N GLY A 61 10.52 -6.45 14.39
CA GLY A 61 11.03 -5.13 14.05
C GLY A 61 11.32 -4.94 12.57
N LEU A 62 12.54 -4.48 12.25
CA LEU A 62 12.94 -4.08 10.91
C LEU A 62 12.83 -5.22 9.89
N ALA A 63 13.24 -6.44 10.25
CA ALA A 63 13.16 -7.58 9.35
C ALA A 63 11.70 -7.96 9.03
N ALA A 64 10.81 -7.75 10.00
CA ALA A 64 9.40 -8.09 9.91
C ALA A 64 8.57 -7.05 9.13
N PHE A 65 8.77 -5.78 9.44
CA PHE A 65 7.87 -4.70 9.01
C PHE A 65 8.57 -3.64 8.15
N GLY A 66 9.90 -3.59 8.20
CA GLY A 66 10.68 -2.50 7.61
C GLY A 66 10.57 -1.21 8.43
N TYR A 67 11.00 -0.12 7.81
CA TYR A 67 10.90 1.23 8.35
C TYR A 67 9.45 1.75 8.33
N PRO A 68 9.08 2.68 9.24
CA PRO A 68 7.84 3.42 9.08
C PRO A 68 7.92 4.32 7.83
N ILE A 69 6.83 4.41 7.08
CA ILE A 69 6.72 5.21 5.85
C ILE A 69 5.67 6.31 5.93
N THR A 70 4.95 6.36 7.06
CA THR A 70 4.09 7.47 7.47
C THR A 70 4.23 7.69 8.97
N ASP A 71 3.76 8.83 9.47
CA ASP A 71 3.36 8.95 10.87
C ASP A 71 1.99 8.27 11.09
N ALA A 72 1.64 8.00 12.35
CA ALA A 72 0.35 7.42 12.69
C ALA A 72 -0.79 8.44 12.54
N THR A 73 -1.85 8.08 11.80
CA THR A 73 -3.02 8.94 11.57
C THR A 73 -4.31 8.14 11.65
N GLN A 74 -5.44 8.81 11.92
CA GLN A 74 -6.75 8.15 11.91
C GLN A 74 -7.15 7.83 10.47
N GLN A 75 -7.36 6.55 10.14
CA GLN A 75 -7.73 6.09 8.81
C GLN A 75 -8.88 5.07 8.90
N PRO A 76 -9.83 5.07 7.96
CA PRO A 76 -10.81 3.98 7.88
C PRO A 76 -10.10 2.64 7.64
N ASP A 77 -10.63 1.56 8.18
CA ASP A 77 -10.21 0.21 7.82
C ASP A 77 -10.77 -0.13 6.43
N ALA A 78 -10.00 -0.83 5.61
CA ALA A 78 -10.43 -1.14 4.24
C ALA A 78 -11.54 -2.22 4.21
N GLU A 79 -11.69 -3.01 5.26
CA GLU A 79 -12.55 -4.18 5.30
C GLU A 79 -13.91 -3.87 5.94
N ASN A 80 -13.92 -3.03 6.98
CA ASN A 80 -15.15 -2.68 7.71
C ASN A 80 -15.47 -1.17 7.72
N GLY A 81 -14.58 -0.31 7.23
CA GLY A 81 -14.76 1.14 7.16
C GLY A 81 -14.68 1.87 8.51
N GLN A 82 -14.44 1.19 9.62
CA GLN A 82 -14.27 1.80 10.94
C GLN A 82 -12.94 2.53 11.02
N VAL A 83 -12.90 3.65 11.73
CA VAL A 83 -11.69 4.47 11.80
C VAL A 83 -10.82 3.99 12.95
N TYR A 84 -9.59 3.61 12.61
CA TYR A 84 -8.55 3.25 13.56
C TYR A 84 -7.35 4.19 13.44
N LEU A 85 -6.59 4.31 14.53
CA LEU A 85 -5.26 4.89 14.41
C LEU A 85 -4.43 3.90 13.61
N THR A 86 -3.85 4.35 12.50
CA THR A 86 -3.13 3.51 11.54
C THR A 86 -1.77 4.11 11.24
N GLN A 87 -0.74 3.27 11.18
CA GLN A 87 0.60 3.66 10.71
C GLN A 87 1.13 2.68 9.69
N TRP A 88 1.74 3.21 8.63
CA TRP A 88 2.29 2.41 7.55
C TRP A 88 3.78 2.15 7.75
N PHE A 89 4.18 0.93 7.41
CA PHE A 89 5.55 0.47 7.35
C PHE A 89 5.82 -0.09 5.96
N GLU A 90 7.09 -0.29 5.60
CA GLU A 90 7.45 -0.75 4.25
C GLU A 90 6.76 -2.07 3.87
N ARG A 91 6.53 -2.97 4.84
CA ARG A 91 6.02 -4.33 4.59
C ARG A 91 4.58 -4.57 5.04
N ASN A 92 4.03 -3.73 5.92
CA ASN A 92 2.66 -3.86 6.41
C ASN A 92 2.11 -2.53 6.97
N SER A 93 0.84 -2.49 7.38
CA SER A 93 0.24 -1.40 8.16
C SER A 93 -0.19 -1.92 9.53
N PHE A 94 -0.07 -1.08 10.56
CA PHE A 94 -0.56 -1.39 11.91
C PHE A 94 -1.82 -0.59 12.18
N GLN A 95 -2.83 -1.24 12.73
CA GLN A 95 -4.09 -0.64 13.17
C GLN A 95 -4.25 -0.87 14.68
N LEU A 96 -4.56 0.18 15.43
CA LEU A 96 -4.81 0.10 16.86
C LEU A 96 -6.31 -0.13 17.09
N HIS A 97 -6.65 -1.25 17.72
CA HIS A 97 -8.02 -1.67 18.06
C HIS A 97 -8.27 -1.50 19.58
N PRO A 98 -8.87 -0.37 20.02
CA PRO A 98 -9.06 -0.08 21.44
C PRO A 98 -10.01 -1.07 22.14
N GLU A 99 -10.92 -1.69 21.40
CA GLU A 99 -11.81 -2.75 21.87
C GLU A 99 -11.08 -4.00 22.34
N PHE A 100 -9.82 -4.19 21.93
CA PHE A 100 -8.95 -5.29 22.31
C PHE A 100 -7.82 -4.87 23.26
N ALA A 101 -7.95 -3.72 23.93
CA ALA A 101 -6.94 -3.15 24.82
C ALA A 101 -6.39 -4.18 25.84
N GLY A 102 -5.06 -4.29 25.92
CA GLY A 102 -4.37 -5.22 26.82
C GLY A 102 -4.28 -6.66 26.32
N THR A 103 -4.81 -6.97 25.13
CA THR A 103 -4.65 -8.28 24.48
C THR A 103 -3.61 -8.21 23.37
N LYS A 104 -3.21 -9.37 22.83
CA LYS A 104 -2.33 -9.44 21.67
C LYS A 104 -2.97 -8.93 20.35
N TYR A 105 -4.28 -8.71 20.35
CA TYR A 105 -5.05 -8.18 19.21
C TYR A 105 -5.28 -6.66 19.31
N GLU A 106 -4.70 -5.99 20.33
CA GLU A 106 -4.78 -4.53 20.44
C GLU A 106 -4.12 -3.82 19.24
N VAL A 107 -3.12 -4.46 18.62
CA VAL A 107 -2.54 -4.01 17.34
C VAL A 107 -2.71 -5.15 16.34
N GLU A 108 -3.43 -4.87 15.26
CA GLU A 108 -3.62 -5.78 14.14
C GLU A 108 -2.88 -5.30 12.90
N LEU A 109 -2.57 -6.25 12.01
CA LEU A 109 -1.92 -6.00 10.74
C LEU A 109 -2.94 -5.96 9.60
N GLY A 110 -2.75 -5.02 8.69
CA GLY A 110 -3.55 -4.93 7.47
C GLY A 110 -3.45 -6.20 6.61
N LEU A 111 -4.56 -6.55 5.95
CA LEU A 111 -4.66 -7.70 5.04
C LEU A 111 -4.04 -7.39 3.66
N LEU A 112 -2.82 -6.84 3.64
CA LEU A 112 -2.24 -6.24 2.44
C LEU A 112 -2.03 -7.23 1.30
N GLY A 113 -1.81 -8.51 1.61
CA GLY A 113 -1.65 -9.55 0.59
C GLY A 113 -2.97 -9.79 -0.15
N LYS A 114 -4.05 -10.05 0.60
CA LYS A 114 -5.43 -10.14 0.05
C LYS A 114 -5.78 -8.95 -0.81
N ARG A 115 -5.30 -7.79 -0.39
CA ARG A 115 -5.64 -6.51 -0.95
C ARG A 115 -4.94 -6.22 -2.28
N LEU A 116 -3.65 -6.52 -2.36
CA LEU A 116 -2.87 -6.43 -3.60
C LEU A 116 -3.26 -7.50 -4.62
N THR A 117 -3.80 -8.63 -4.16
CA THR A 117 -4.20 -9.75 -5.02
C THR A 117 -5.71 -9.81 -5.26
N SER A 118 -6.48 -8.78 -4.91
CA SER A 118 -7.94 -8.78 -5.02
C SER A 118 -8.43 -9.12 -6.43
N ASN A 119 -7.74 -8.61 -7.46
CA ASN A 119 -8.02 -8.92 -8.87
C ASN A 119 -7.55 -10.33 -9.29
N ARG A 120 -6.55 -10.91 -8.62
CA ARG A 120 -6.00 -12.24 -8.95
C ARG A 120 -6.87 -13.36 -8.38
N ILE A 121 -7.47 -13.16 -7.21
CA ILE A 121 -8.28 -14.17 -6.51
C ILE A 121 -9.39 -14.77 -7.38
N GLN A 122 -9.90 -14.04 -8.38
CA GLN A 122 -10.97 -14.54 -9.26
C GLN A 122 -10.47 -15.06 -10.62
N ASN A 123 -9.28 -14.64 -11.06
CA ASN A 123 -8.86 -14.80 -12.46
C ASN A 123 -7.60 -15.65 -12.63
N ASP A 124 -6.79 -15.75 -11.58
CA ASP A 124 -5.54 -16.51 -11.58
C ASP A 124 -5.81 -17.91 -10.99
N PRO A 125 -5.55 -19.00 -11.74
CA PRO A 125 -5.75 -20.37 -11.26
C PRO A 125 -4.97 -20.70 -9.99
N SER A 126 -3.84 -20.04 -9.73
CA SER A 126 -3.04 -20.25 -8.52
C SER A 126 -3.76 -19.78 -7.26
N PHE A 127 -4.70 -18.84 -7.37
CA PHE A 127 -5.52 -18.35 -6.26
C PHE A 127 -6.82 -19.13 -6.08
N GLN A 128 -7.08 -20.16 -6.90
CA GLN A 128 -8.26 -20.99 -6.73
C GLN A 128 -8.04 -22.09 -5.68
N PRO A 129 -9.06 -22.41 -4.85
CA PRO A 129 -9.04 -23.56 -3.96
C PRO A 129 -8.60 -24.84 -4.66
N THR A 130 -7.74 -25.62 -4.02
CA THR A 130 -7.20 -26.85 -4.58
C THR A 130 -7.26 -28.02 -3.59
N THR A 131 -6.67 -29.14 -3.99
CA THR A 131 -6.56 -30.35 -3.17
C THR A 131 -5.18 -30.45 -2.50
N PRO A 132 -5.05 -31.19 -1.39
CA PRO A 132 -3.77 -31.37 -0.72
C PRO A 132 -2.70 -31.97 -1.64
N LYS A 133 -1.50 -31.37 -1.64
CA LYS A 133 -0.33 -31.84 -2.39
C LYS A 133 0.68 -32.51 -1.47
N GLN A 134 1.37 -33.53 -1.97
CA GLN A 134 2.46 -34.19 -1.25
C GLN A 134 3.65 -33.23 -1.09
N ASN A 135 4.26 -33.21 0.11
CA ASN A 135 5.38 -32.31 0.48
C ASN A 135 5.02 -30.82 0.61
N TYR A 136 3.72 -30.51 0.71
CA TYR A 136 3.23 -29.18 1.06
C TYR A 136 2.43 -29.26 2.36
N TYR A 137 2.25 -28.12 3.03
CA TYR A 137 1.31 -28.02 4.14
C TYR A 137 -0.03 -27.48 3.64
N PHE A 138 -1.08 -28.29 3.72
CA PHE A 138 -2.42 -27.90 3.27
C PHE A 138 -3.22 -27.22 4.39
N PHE A 139 -3.75 -26.03 4.12
CA PHE A 139 -4.65 -25.31 5.02
C PHE A 139 -6.11 -25.56 4.60
N PRO A 140 -6.89 -26.36 5.35
CA PRO A 140 -8.28 -26.66 4.99
C PRO A 140 -9.21 -25.43 5.04
N GLN A 141 -8.84 -24.38 5.78
CA GLN A 141 -9.61 -23.14 5.92
C GLN A 141 -9.71 -22.37 4.61
N THR A 142 -8.60 -22.28 3.86
CA THR A 142 -8.54 -21.57 2.57
C THR A 142 -8.39 -22.53 1.39
N LYS A 143 -8.15 -23.82 1.65
CA LYS A 143 -7.92 -24.88 0.67
C LYS A 143 -6.71 -24.60 -0.24
N HIS A 144 -5.66 -24.03 0.34
CA HIS A 144 -4.38 -23.80 -0.33
C HIS A 144 -3.23 -24.60 0.33
N ASN A 145 -2.22 -24.91 -0.47
CA ASN A 145 -1.00 -25.58 -0.06
C ASN A 145 0.13 -24.57 0.11
N VAL A 146 0.86 -24.65 1.22
CA VAL A 146 2.08 -23.84 1.44
C VAL A 146 3.32 -24.64 1.11
N ASP A 147 4.18 -24.08 0.27
CA ASP A 147 5.49 -24.68 -0.04
C ASP A 147 6.30 -24.84 1.25
N SER A 148 6.96 -25.98 1.42
CA SER A 148 7.71 -26.31 2.63
C SER A 148 8.69 -25.21 3.09
N ARG A 149 9.31 -24.48 2.14
CA ARG A 149 10.22 -23.36 2.44
C ARG A 149 9.50 -22.20 3.12
N PHE A 150 8.30 -21.87 2.65
CA PHE A 150 7.47 -20.82 3.24
C PHE A 150 6.78 -21.28 4.51
N TYR A 151 6.38 -22.56 4.61
CA TYR A 151 5.71 -23.06 5.80
C TYR A 151 6.60 -22.99 7.03
N ALA A 152 7.89 -23.35 6.90
CA ALA A 152 8.86 -23.23 7.98
C ALA A 152 9.01 -21.78 8.45
N TYR A 153 9.14 -20.83 7.51
CA TYR A 153 9.19 -19.41 7.83
C TYR A 153 7.90 -18.95 8.51
N TRP A 154 6.74 -19.36 8.00
CA TRP A 154 5.42 -18.99 8.52
C TRP A 154 5.24 -19.41 9.99
N GLN A 155 5.65 -20.63 10.33
CA GLN A 155 5.61 -21.13 11.71
C GLN A 155 6.48 -20.31 12.66
N GLN A 156 7.66 -19.87 12.20
CA GLN A 156 8.64 -19.17 13.03
C GLN A 156 8.38 -17.66 13.15
N ASN A 157 7.63 -17.07 12.23
CA ASN A 157 7.48 -15.61 12.09
C ASN A 157 6.06 -15.11 12.37
N GLY A 158 5.39 -15.72 13.36
CA GLY A 158 4.11 -15.24 13.90
C GLY A 158 2.86 -15.85 13.25
N SER A 159 3.02 -16.79 12.32
CA SER A 159 1.93 -17.64 11.83
C SER A 159 0.69 -16.84 11.42
N LEU A 160 -0.51 -17.21 11.91
CA LEU A 160 -1.76 -16.55 11.55
C LEU A 160 -1.80 -15.07 11.92
N ASP A 161 -1.28 -14.72 13.10
CA ASP A 161 -1.39 -13.36 13.65
C ASP A 161 -0.62 -12.36 12.77
N ARG A 162 0.51 -12.77 12.19
CA ARG A 162 1.37 -11.89 11.38
C ARG A 162 1.22 -12.06 9.87
N LEU A 163 1.00 -13.28 9.41
CA LEU A 163 1.07 -13.61 8.00
C LEU A 163 -0.31 -13.97 7.44
N GLY A 164 -1.21 -14.46 8.30
CA GLY A 164 -2.53 -14.93 7.89
C GLY A 164 -2.49 -16.28 7.18
N TYR A 165 -3.63 -16.70 6.62
CA TYR A 165 -3.70 -17.92 5.83
C TYR A 165 -3.09 -17.73 4.43
N PRO A 166 -2.62 -18.80 3.76
CA PRO A 166 -2.28 -18.73 2.34
C PRO A 166 -3.52 -18.45 1.50
N ILE A 167 -3.33 -17.67 0.44
CA ILE A 167 -4.38 -17.28 -0.51
C ILE A 167 -4.09 -17.69 -1.95
N ASP A 168 -2.90 -18.25 -2.21
CA ASP A 168 -2.54 -18.88 -3.47
C ASP A 168 -1.65 -20.12 -3.28
N GLU A 169 -1.37 -20.79 -4.38
CA GLU A 169 -0.32 -21.78 -4.51
C GLU A 169 1.01 -21.10 -4.88
N ALA A 170 2.12 -21.54 -4.27
CA ALA A 170 3.44 -20.98 -4.58
C ALA A 170 3.79 -21.06 -6.08
N GLN A 171 4.28 -19.96 -6.62
CA GLN A 171 4.53 -19.76 -8.06
C GLN A 171 5.79 -18.92 -8.31
N GLN A 172 6.32 -18.97 -9.52
CA GLN A 172 7.45 -18.10 -9.90
C GLN A 172 6.91 -16.74 -10.32
N GLU A 173 7.35 -15.67 -9.66
CA GLU A 173 7.03 -14.29 -10.03
C GLU A 173 8.30 -13.54 -10.38
N THR A 174 8.19 -12.63 -11.35
CA THR A 174 9.30 -11.73 -11.70
C THR A 174 9.18 -10.48 -10.86
N ASP A 175 10.20 -10.19 -10.05
CA ASP A 175 10.34 -8.91 -9.37
C ASP A 175 10.40 -7.82 -10.44
N PRO A 176 9.41 -6.90 -10.49
CA PRO A 176 9.42 -5.84 -11.46
C PRO A 176 10.66 -4.97 -11.28
N ALA A 177 11.06 -4.58 -10.07
CA ALA A 177 12.16 -3.64 -9.86
C ALA A 177 13.51 -4.17 -10.40
N THR A 178 13.75 -5.48 -10.31
CA THR A 178 15.06 -6.08 -10.64
C THR A 178 15.06 -6.99 -11.86
N GLY A 179 13.88 -7.44 -12.32
CA GLY A 179 13.74 -8.46 -13.37
C GLY A 179 14.16 -9.86 -12.93
N LYS A 180 14.52 -10.06 -11.66
CA LYS A 180 14.83 -11.38 -11.10
C LYS A 180 13.55 -12.18 -10.92
N VAL A 181 13.66 -13.50 -11.06
CA VAL A 181 12.55 -14.42 -10.81
C VAL A 181 12.75 -15.06 -9.46
N TYR A 182 11.72 -14.97 -8.61
CA TYR A 182 11.69 -15.60 -7.30
C TYR A 182 10.51 -16.55 -7.22
N LEU A 183 10.66 -17.62 -6.44
CA LEU A 183 9.47 -18.32 -5.97
C LEU A 183 8.79 -17.42 -4.96
N VAL A 184 7.49 -17.27 -5.11
CA VAL A 184 6.64 -16.40 -4.31
C VAL A 184 5.42 -17.16 -3.84
N GLN A 185 4.94 -16.82 -2.65
CA GLN A 185 3.62 -17.23 -2.19
C GLN A 185 2.93 -16.10 -1.42
N TRP A 186 1.65 -15.91 -1.70
CA TRP A 186 0.81 -14.90 -1.08
C TRP A 186 0.01 -15.47 0.09
N PHE A 187 -0.03 -14.67 1.15
CA PHE A 187 -0.82 -14.88 2.35
C PHE A 187 -1.72 -13.67 2.58
N GLU A 188 -2.71 -13.78 3.45
CA GLU A 188 -3.67 -12.69 3.67
C GLU A 188 -2.99 -11.37 4.04
N ARG A 189 -1.88 -11.40 4.79
CA ARG A 189 -1.18 -10.19 5.28
C ARG A 189 0.18 -9.95 4.64
N ALA A 190 0.71 -10.88 3.84
CA ALA A 190 2.08 -10.79 3.35
C ALA A 190 2.28 -11.52 2.02
N ARG A 191 3.33 -11.14 1.31
CA ARG A 191 3.94 -11.93 0.23
C ARG A 191 5.27 -12.46 0.74
N MET A 192 5.53 -13.75 0.60
CA MET A 192 6.83 -14.35 0.89
C MET A 192 7.58 -14.59 -0.41
N GLU A 193 8.86 -14.27 -0.42
CA GLU A 193 9.76 -14.37 -1.56
C GLU A 193 10.95 -15.23 -1.16
N TYR A 194 11.23 -16.27 -1.96
CA TYR A 194 12.37 -17.15 -1.73
C TYR A 194 13.59 -16.64 -2.50
N HIS A 195 14.66 -16.33 -1.77
CA HIS A 195 15.91 -15.81 -2.31
C HIS A 195 16.99 -16.90 -2.26
N PRO A 196 17.21 -17.66 -3.37
CA PRO A 196 18.18 -18.75 -3.39
C PRO A 196 19.62 -18.27 -3.13
N GLU A 197 19.95 -17.01 -3.41
CA GLU A 197 21.24 -16.42 -3.08
C GLU A 197 21.53 -16.35 -1.57
N TYR A 198 20.50 -16.49 -0.73
CA TYR A 198 20.59 -16.44 0.73
C TYR A 198 20.29 -17.80 1.38
N ALA A 199 20.33 -18.88 0.61
CA ALA A 199 20.03 -20.24 1.08
C ALA A 199 20.79 -20.60 2.36
N GLY A 200 20.07 -21.12 3.36
CA GLY A 200 20.63 -21.48 4.68
C GLY A 200 20.83 -20.30 5.62
N THR A 201 20.44 -19.08 5.24
CA THR A 201 20.45 -17.91 6.12
C THR A 201 19.04 -17.52 6.55
N LYS A 202 18.92 -16.63 7.54
CA LYS A 202 17.62 -16.07 7.96
C LYS A 202 16.97 -15.15 6.90
N TYR A 203 17.68 -14.83 5.82
CA TYR A 203 17.20 -14.01 4.70
C TYR A 203 16.80 -14.86 3.49
N GLU A 204 16.83 -16.19 3.61
CA GLU A 204 16.40 -17.10 2.55
C GLU A 204 14.93 -16.90 2.16
N VAL A 205 14.09 -16.48 3.11
CA VAL A 205 12.72 -16.02 2.87
C VAL A 205 12.62 -14.58 3.36
N GLU A 206 12.29 -13.68 2.45
CA GLU A 206 11.97 -12.30 2.78
C GLU A 206 10.49 -12.04 2.52
N LEU A 207 9.95 -11.00 3.15
CA LEU A 207 8.59 -10.54 2.84
C LEU A 207 8.65 -9.54 1.69
N GLY A 208 7.55 -9.34 0.97
CA GLY A 208 7.40 -8.23 0.03
C GLY A 208 7.27 -6.89 0.75
N LEU A 209 7.53 -5.78 0.05
CA LEU A 209 7.37 -4.41 0.57
C LEU A 209 5.93 -3.91 0.34
N LEU A 210 4.93 -4.65 0.83
CA LEU A 210 3.54 -4.43 0.44
C LEU A 210 2.99 -3.07 0.88
N GLY A 211 3.47 -2.54 2.01
CA GLY A 211 3.11 -1.20 2.46
C GLY A 211 3.65 -0.12 1.52
N ASN A 212 4.87 -0.28 1.01
CA ASN A 212 5.42 0.61 -0.03
C ASN A 212 4.64 0.50 -1.34
N GLU A 213 4.30 -0.73 -1.75
CA GLU A 213 3.51 -0.97 -2.96
C GLU A 213 2.17 -0.24 -2.91
N ILE A 214 1.51 -0.24 -1.75
CA ILE A 214 0.23 0.44 -1.53
C ILE A 214 0.38 1.96 -1.39
N GLN A 215 1.18 2.43 -0.42
CA GLN A 215 1.25 3.85 -0.08
C GLN A 215 1.90 4.70 -1.16
N TYR A 216 2.87 4.13 -1.88
CA TYR A 216 3.52 4.77 -3.01
C TYR A 216 3.00 4.25 -4.34
N SER A 217 1.78 3.70 -4.37
CA SER A 217 1.07 3.47 -5.63
C SER A 217 0.67 4.82 -6.23
N ALA A 218 1.22 5.11 -7.40
CA ALA A 218 0.88 6.28 -8.19
C ALA A 218 0.41 5.84 -9.59
N PRO A 219 -0.50 6.60 -10.21
CA PRO A 219 -0.97 6.33 -11.58
C PRO A 219 0.15 6.07 -12.59
N ASP A 220 1.22 6.86 -12.56
CA ASP A 220 2.39 6.69 -13.42
C ASP A 220 3.18 5.42 -13.09
N LYS A 221 3.37 5.12 -11.80
CA LYS A 221 4.05 3.90 -11.35
C LYS A 221 3.31 2.64 -11.80
N LEU A 222 1.97 2.64 -11.75
CA LEU A 222 1.15 1.56 -12.32
C LEU A 222 1.48 1.35 -13.80
N MET A 223 1.64 2.43 -14.57
CA MET A 223 1.97 2.32 -16.00
C MET A 223 3.36 1.75 -16.23
N HIS A 224 4.35 2.13 -15.42
CA HIS A 224 5.69 1.54 -15.49
C HIS A 224 5.67 0.05 -15.17
N LEU A 225 4.95 -0.36 -14.11
CA LEU A 225 4.77 -1.77 -13.76
C LEU A 225 4.08 -2.55 -14.88
N PHE A 226 3.06 -1.98 -15.51
CA PHE A 226 2.37 -2.59 -16.63
C PHE A 226 3.32 -2.91 -17.80
N TYR A 227 4.08 -1.92 -18.29
CA TYR A 227 4.99 -2.13 -19.42
C TYR A 227 6.22 -2.96 -19.06
N GLN A 228 6.62 -2.93 -17.79
CA GLN A 228 7.63 -3.84 -17.29
C GLN A 228 7.18 -5.31 -17.35
N SER A 229 5.94 -5.60 -16.97
CA SER A 229 5.37 -6.94 -17.10
C SER A 229 5.25 -7.37 -18.58
N ILE A 230 4.95 -6.44 -19.50
CA ILE A 230 5.02 -6.71 -20.95
C ILE A 230 6.43 -7.11 -21.40
N ASN A 231 7.47 -6.42 -20.91
CA ASN A 231 8.86 -6.72 -21.24
C ASN A 231 9.30 -8.08 -20.68
N ASN A 232 8.89 -8.38 -19.45
CA ASN A 232 9.21 -9.62 -18.75
C ASN A 232 8.38 -10.82 -19.23
N LYS A 233 7.45 -10.61 -20.17
CA LYS A 233 6.50 -11.62 -20.66
C LYS A 233 5.58 -12.19 -19.57
N THR A 234 5.42 -11.48 -18.45
CA THR A 234 4.45 -11.79 -17.39
C THR A 234 3.09 -11.22 -17.76
N PHE A 235 2.54 -11.68 -18.88
CA PHE A 235 1.34 -11.11 -19.49
C PHE A 235 0.10 -11.20 -18.60
N GLU A 236 -0.01 -12.24 -17.77
CA GLU A 236 -1.09 -12.37 -16.81
C GLU A 236 -1.06 -11.24 -15.77
N GLN A 237 0.12 -10.95 -15.21
CA GLN A 237 0.32 -9.82 -14.30
C GLN A 237 0.00 -8.48 -15.00
N ALA A 238 0.46 -8.31 -16.24
CA ALA A 238 0.17 -7.11 -17.02
C ALA A 238 -1.34 -6.93 -17.28
N TYR A 239 -2.06 -8.02 -17.59
CA TYR A 239 -3.51 -8.01 -17.79
C TYR A 239 -4.24 -7.69 -16.48
N ASN A 240 -3.74 -8.19 -15.35
CA ASN A 240 -4.32 -7.98 -14.02
C ASN A 240 -4.15 -6.55 -13.46
N TYR A 241 -3.32 -5.71 -14.10
CA TYR A 241 -3.29 -4.28 -13.81
C TYR A 241 -4.53 -3.54 -14.32
N TRP A 242 -5.33 -4.14 -15.21
CA TRP A 242 -6.58 -3.55 -15.68
C TRP A 242 -7.75 -3.85 -14.74
N ASP A 243 -8.65 -2.87 -14.62
CA ASP A 243 -9.87 -3.01 -13.81
C ASP A 243 -10.69 -4.21 -14.30
N THR A 244 -11.28 -4.97 -13.38
CA THR A 244 -12.10 -6.15 -13.70
C THR A 244 -13.55 -5.98 -13.24
N PRO A 245 -14.56 -6.28 -14.07
CA PRO A 245 -14.44 -6.69 -15.48
C PRO A 245 -14.00 -5.52 -16.38
N THR A 246 -12.96 -5.74 -17.18
CA THR A 246 -12.56 -4.75 -18.18
C THR A 246 -13.51 -4.82 -19.37
N THR A 247 -14.07 -3.67 -19.76
CA THR A 247 -14.78 -3.51 -21.04
C THR A 247 -13.87 -2.94 -22.12
N SER A 248 -12.62 -2.62 -21.77
CA SER A 248 -11.66 -1.90 -22.61
C SER A 248 -10.60 -2.82 -23.22
N LEU A 249 -10.49 -4.07 -22.77
CA LEU A 249 -9.58 -5.07 -23.36
C LEU A 249 -10.33 -6.19 -24.10
N PRO A 250 -9.72 -6.75 -25.17
CA PRO A 250 -10.16 -8.02 -25.74
C PRO A 250 -9.86 -9.18 -24.78
N ALA A 251 -10.33 -10.39 -25.13
CA ALA A 251 -10.06 -11.59 -24.33
C ALA A 251 -8.54 -11.81 -24.15
N TYR A 252 -8.14 -12.37 -23.00
CA TYR A 252 -6.73 -12.51 -22.61
C TYR A 252 -5.82 -13.04 -23.73
N ASN A 253 -6.19 -14.15 -24.38
CA ASN A 253 -5.35 -14.73 -25.45
C ASN A 253 -5.18 -13.77 -26.65
N ASP A 254 -6.24 -13.08 -27.06
CA ASP A 254 -6.18 -12.10 -28.15
C ASP A 254 -5.34 -10.87 -27.74
N TRP A 255 -5.47 -10.47 -26.48
CA TRP A 255 -4.67 -9.40 -25.91
C TRP A 255 -3.17 -9.74 -25.88
N VAL A 256 -2.81 -10.95 -25.43
CA VAL A 256 -1.43 -11.45 -25.43
C VAL A 256 -0.86 -11.50 -26.85
N ASN A 257 -1.66 -11.98 -27.82
CA ASN A 257 -1.26 -12.04 -29.22
C ASN A 257 -0.91 -10.67 -29.81
N GLY A 258 -1.52 -9.59 -29.30
CA GLY A 258 -1.18 -8.21 -29.68
C GLY A 258 0.28 -7.83 -29.39
N TYR A 259 0.95 -8.53 -28.47
CA TYR A 259 2.35 -8.31 -28.11
C TYR A 259 3.32 -9.35 -28.71
N ALA A 260 2.86 -10.24 -29.60
CA ALA A 260 3.66 -11.35 -30.13
C ALA A 260 4.97 -10.90 -30.80
N ASN A 261 4.95 -9.74 -31.47
CA ASN A 261 6.13 -9.17 -32.13
C ASN A 261 6.87 -8.14 -31.27
N THR A 262 6.42 -7.87 -30.05
CA THR A 262 7.06 -6.89 -29.17
C THR A 262 8.26 -7.54 -28.48
N SER A 263 9.47 -7.04 -28.76
CA SER A 263 10.71 -7.44 -28.08
C SER A 263 10.84 -6.72 -26.74
N ALA A 264 10.82 -5.39 -26.76
CA ALA A 264 10.97 -4.55 -25.58
C ALA A 264 10.19 -3.23 -25.72
N VAL A 265 9.79 -2.65 -24.60
CA VAL A 265 9.05 -1.40 -24.52
C VAL A 265 9.73 -0.47 -23.52
N SER A 266 9.99 0.77 -23.94
CA SER A 266 10.37 1.86 -23.03
C SER A 266 9.21 2.82 -22.88
N LEU A 267 8.84 3.11 -21.63
CA LEU A 267 7.76 4.02 -21.28
C LEU A 267 8.30 5.35 -20.75
N VAL A 268 7.71 6.46 -21.21
CA VAL A 268 7.84 7.78 -20.59
C VAL A 268 6.44 8.27 -20.22
N THR A 269 6.26 8.73 -18.98
CA THR A 269 5.00 9.29 -18.47
C THR A 269 5.07 10.80 -18.36
N GLY A 270 3.91 11.45 -18.48
CA GLY A 270 3.75 12.90 -18.36
C GLY A 270 3.09 13.30 -17.05
N PRO A 271 3.03 14.60 -16.75
CA PRO A 271 2.33 15.08 -15.57
C PRO A 271 0.84 14.68 -15.62
N PHE A 272 0.29 14.33 -14.47
CA PHE A 272 -1.11 13.95 -14.31
C PHE A 272 -1.70 14.61 -13.07
N GLN A 273 -3.03 14.70 -13.04
CA GLN A 273 -3.79 15.15 -11.87
C GLN A 273 -4.68 14.02 -11.36
N VAL A 274 -4.84 13.96 -10.04
CA VAL A 274 -5.75 13.00 -9.40
C VAL A 274 -7.04 13.72 -9.05
N GLY A 275 -8.12 13.38 -9.77
CA GLY A 275 -9.47 13.85 -9.48
C GLY A 275 -10.22 12.88 -8.58
N ALA A 276 -11.15 13.39 -7.77
CA ALA A 276 -12.07 12.57 -6.96
C ALA A 276 -13.50 12.66 -7.53
N ALA A 277 -14.18 11.52 -7.63
CA ALA A 277 -15.57 11.44 -8.08
C ALA A 277 -16.30 10.28 -7.40
N ALA A 278 -17.41 10.57 -6.70
CA ALA A 278 -18.32 9.57 -6.13
C ALA A 278 -17.61 8.42 -5.38
N GLY A 279 -16.71 8.74 -4.44
CA GLY A 279 -15.98 7.73 -3.66
C GLY A 279 -14.84 7.04 -4.41
N ASN A 280 -14.45 7.54 -5.57
CA ASN A 280 -13.36 7.03 -6.39
C ASN A 280 -12.35 8.14 -6.70
N ARG A 281 -11.11 7.75 -6.98
CA ARG A 281 -10.08 8.62 -7.54
C ARG A 281 -9.75 8.15 -8.95
N TYR A 282 -9.54 9.12 -9.84
CA TYR A 282 -9.20 8.89 -11.22
C TYR A 282 -8.00 9.76 -11.61
N ALA A 283 -7.13 9.24 -12.47
CA ALA A 283 -6.06 10.03 -13.06
C ALA A 283 -5.82 9.60 -14.49
N TRP A 284 -5.79 10.57 -15.39
CA TRP A 284 -5.33 10.36 -16.76
C TRP A 284 -3.81 10.52 -16.81
N VAL A 285 -3.10 9.47 -17.16
CA VAL A 285 -1.64 9.44 -17.27
C VAL A 285 -1.26 9.58 -18.76
N PRO A 286 -0.67 10.71 -19.18
CA PRO A 286 -0.12 10.84 -20.52
C PRO A 286 1.11 9.94 -20.66
N VAL A 287 1.25 9.26 -21.79
CA VAL A 287 2.35 8.34 -22.05
C VAL A 287 2.92 8.50 -23.44
N VAL A 288 4.21 8.20 -23.57
CA VAL A 288 4.88 7.86 -24.83
C VAL A 288 5.53 6.50 -24.67
N ILE A 289 5.29 5.62 -25.63
CA ILE A 289 5.65 4.21 -25.60
C ILE A 289 6.54 3.96 -26.81
N ASN A 290 7.79 3.60 -26.56
CA ASN A 290 8.74 3.21 -27.61
C ASN A 290 8.83 1.69 -27.61
N SER A 291 8.21 1.06 -28.60
CA SER A 291 8.18 -0.39 -28.77
C SER A 291 9.21 -0.84 -29.79
N THR A 292 10.12 -1.71 -29.38
CA THR A 292 11.07 -2.40 -30.26
C THR A 292 10.47 -3.75 -30.62
N GLN A 293 10.37 -4.02 -31.92
CA GLN A 293 9.83 -5.27 -32.43
C GLN A 293 10.91 -6.35 -32.51
N THR A 294 10.50 -7.61 -32.65
CA THR A 294 11.39 -8.78 -32.77
C THR A 294 12.24 -8.78 -34.04
N ASP A 295 11.80 -8.06 -35.09
CA ASP A 295 12.58 -7.82 -36.31
C ASP A 295 13.56 -6.63 -36.19
N GLY A 296 13.62 -5.98 -35.03
CA GLY A 296 14.46 -4.82 -34.76
C GLY A 296 13.85 -3.47 -35.19
N SER A 297 12.66 -3.46 -35.80
CA SER A 297 11.97 -2.21 -36.11
C SER A 297 11.46 -1.52 -34.84
N HIS A 298 11.32 -0.19 -34.89
CA HIS A 298 10.79 0.60 -33.79
C HIS A 298 9.42 1.18 -34.16
N GLN A 299 8.49 1.11 -33.21
CA GLN A 299 7.17 1.73 -33.29
C GLN A 299 6.99 2.64 -32.08
N VAL A 300 6.54 3.87 -32.32
CA VAL A 300 6.28 4.84 -31.25
C VAL A 300 4.78 5.02 -31.12
N PHE A 301 4.28 5.02 -29.90
CA PHE A 301 2.89 5.31 -29.59
C PHE A 301 2.81 6.40 -28.53
N TYR A 302 1.69 7.12 -28.51
CA TYR A 302 1.41 8.12 -27.48
C TYR A 302 -0.08 8.19 -27.19
N GLY A 303 -0.43 8.70 -26.02
CA GLY A 303 -1.82 8.86 -25.62
C GLY A 303 -2.00 8.83 -24.11
N CYS A 304 -3.16 8.39 -23.64
CA CYS A 304 -3.52 8.47 -22.23
C CYS A 304 -4.06 7.16 -21.69
N TYR A 305 -3.68 6.84 -20.46
CA TYR A 305 -4.29 5.80 -19.64
C TYR A 305 -5.17 6.44 -18.58
N LEU A 306 -6.44 6.04 -18.48
CA LEU A 306 -7.26 6.32 -17.32
C LEU A 306 -6.95 5.28 -16.25
N THR A 307 -6.42 5.74 -15.14
CA THR A 307 -6.24 4.94 -13.93
C THR A 307 -7.34 5.27 -12.94
N HIS A 308 -7.72 4.29 -12.14
CA HIS A 308 -8.79 4.38 -11.16
C HIS A 308 -8.37 3.72 -9.85
N LYS A 309 -8.83 4.26 -8.73
CA LYS A 309 -8.84 3.57 -7.44
C LYS A 309 -10.04 3.98 -6.60
N VAL A 310 -10.46 3.13 -5.66
CA VAL A 310 -11.57 3.45 -4.75
C VAL A 310 -11.07 4.36 -3.63
N ALA A 311 -11.64 5.56 -3.51
CA ALA A 311 -11.18 6.59 -2.57
C ALA A 311 -11.63 6.37 -1.12
N ILE A 312 -12.68 5.58 -0.91
CA ILE A 312 -13.29 5.37 0.41
C ILE A 312 -12.48 4.37 1.24
N GLU A 313 -11.74 3.47 0.61
CA GLU A 313 -10.81 2.56 1.27
C GLU A 313 -9.40 3.17 1.18
N PRO A 314 -8.71 3.39 2.31
CA PRO A 314 -7.52 4.24 2.36
C PRO A 314 -6.34 3.72 1.53
N ASP A 315 -6.40 2.46 1.13
CA ASP A 315 -5.21 1.76 0.71
C ASP A 315 -5.28 1.34 -0.77
N THR A 316 -6.39 1.55 -1.50
CA THR A 316 -6.60 0.83 -2.80
C THR A 316 -5.48 1.15 -3.77
N VAL A 317 -5.01 0.13 -4.46
CA VAL A 317 -4.05 0.33 -5.54
C VAL A 317 -4.77 0.83 -6.77
N TRP A 318 -4.04 1.59 -7.58
CA TRP A 318 -4.52 2.01 -8.88
C TRP A 318 -4.66 0.82 -9.82
N GLY A 319 -5.77 0.75 -10.55
CA GLY A 319 -5.98 -0.11 -11.71
C GLY A 319 -6.09 0.72 -12.99
N ILE A 320 -5.93 0.06 -14.14
CA ILE A 320 -6.08 0.64 -15.47
C ILE A 320 -7.51 0.43 -15.94
N SER A 321 -8.26 1.52 -16.06
CA SER A 321 -9.66 1.49 -16.46
C SER A 321 -9.81 1.53 -17.98
N GLN A 322 -9.03 2.39 -18.62
CA GLN A 322 -9.11 2.64 -20.06
C GLN A 322 -7.74 3.04 -20.61
N ALA A 323 -7.49 2.74 -21.87
CA ALA A 323 -6.41 3.37 -22.63
C ALA A 323 -6.92 3.97 -23.94
N LYS A 324 -6.35 5.11 -24.31
CA LYS A 324 -6.52 5.77 -25.61
C LYS A 324 -5.14 6.04 -26.17
N ILE A 325 -4.62 5.08 -26.92
CA ILE A 325 -3.26 5.09 -27.46
C ILE A 325 -3.34 5.09 -28.99
N GLN A 326 -2.47 5.87 -29.62
CA GLN A 326 -2.33 5.92 -31.06
C GLN A 326 -0.86 5.86 -31.46
N GLN A 327 -0.61 5.33 -32.66
CA GLN A 327 0.74 5.22 -33.20
C GLN A 327 1.19 6.58 -33.76
N ASP A 328 2.43 6.98 -33.45
CA ASP A 328 3.11 8.06 -34.14
C ASP A 328 3.83 7.54 -35.39
N ASN A 329 3.60 8.22 -36.50
CA ASN A 329 4.31 7.99 -37.76
C ASN A 329 5.02 9.28 -38.25
N SER A 330 4.98 10.36 -37.46
CA SER A 330 5.56 11.65 -37.84
C SER A 330 7.05 11.76 -37.50
N GLY A 331 7.55 10.94 -36.58
CA GLY A 331 8.91 11.03 -36.06
C GLY A 331 9.09 12.20 -35.08
N ALA A 332 8.00 12.64 -34.46
CA ALA A 332 8.03 13.73 -33.48
C ALA A 332 8.84 13.33 -32.24
N SER A 333 9.43 14.32 -31.58
CA SER A 333 10.20 14.07 -30.35
C SER A 333 9.30 13.54 -29.23
N THR A 334 9.87 12.75 -28.30
CA THR A 334 9.16 12.26 -27.11
C THR A 334 8.46 13.39 -26.35
N GLN A 335 9.12 14.55 -26.18
CA GLN A 335 8.52 15.68 -25.47
C GLN A 335 7.31 16.26 -26.22
N THR A 336 7.40 16.36 -27.55
CA THR A 336 6.27 16.80 -28.39
C THR A 336 5.11 15.83 -28.28
N LEU A 337 5.37 14.53 -28.37
CA LEU A 337 4.35 13.49 -28.24
C LEU A 337 3.72 13.47 -26.85
N LEU A 338 4.50 13.72 -25.80
CA LEU A 338 4.00 13.77 -24.43
C LEU A 338 3.10 14.99 -24.20
N ASN A 339 3.46 16.14 -24.76
CA ASN A 339 2.61 17.33 -24.73
C ASN A 339 1.30 17.10 -25.52
N ASN A 340 1.37 16.43 -26.67
CA ASN A 340 0.20 16.06 -27.46
C ASN A 340 -0.70 15.07 -26.72
N ALA A 341 -0.09 14.07 -26.06
CA ALA A 341 -0.80 13.13 -25.20
C ALA A 341 -1.53 13.87 -24.07
N ALA A 342 -0.83 14.70 -23.31
CA ALA A 342 -1.40 15.47 -22.21
C ALA A 342 -2.58 16.34 -22.68
N ALA A 343 -2.45 17.05 -23.79
CA ALA A 343 -3.52 17.87 -24.36
C ALA A 343 -4.75 17.06 -24.80
N SER A 344 -4.58 15.77 -25.09
CA SER A 344 -5.67 14.86 -25.49
C SER A 344 -6.30 14.10 -24.31
N CYS A 345 -5.67 14.15 -23.13
CA CYS A 345 -6.19 13.51 -21.93
C CYS A 345 -7.42 14.30 -21.41
N PRO A 346 -8.58 13.66 -21.20
CA PRO A 346 -9.75 14.34 -20.68
C PRO A 346 -9.50 14.97 -19.31
N ASN A 347 -9.61 16.31 -19.21
CA ASN A 347 -9.32 17.10 -18.01
C ASN A 347 -8.00 16.72 -17.31
N SER A 348 -6.90 16.75 -18.07
CA SER A 348 -5.52 16.78 -17.56
C SER A 348 -5.21 18.05 -16.76
#